data_AF-A0A1A2EY11-F1
#
_entry.id   AF-A0A1A2EY11-F1
#
_cell.length_a   1.000
_cell.length_b   1.000
_cell.length_c   1.000
_cell.angle_alpha   90.00
_cell.angle_beta   90.00
_cell.angle_gamma   90.00
#
_symmetry.space_group_name_H-M   'P 1'
#
loop_
_entity.id
_entity.type
_entity.pdbx_description
1 polymer ?
#
loop_
_entity_poly.entity_id
_entity_poly.type
_entity_poly.pdbx_seq_one_letter_code
_entity_poly.pdbx_strand_id
1 'polypeptide(L)'
;MDGIFLGQLVGFGLIVFLLVRFVVPPVRRLMAAQQESVRQQLAEAAAAAERLATADQAHADAVARAKTEAQRVTEEAHADAERIGAQLRTQADAEVERIKVQGAAQVQLLRAQLVRELRADLGDESVRRAGEMVRDHVSDPGRQSATVDRFLDELDAMAPKSVEVESPILARLRSASREALNGLLDKFGEVAGDLDEQGLTTLAGDLTAVAEVLERETVVTRHLTVPTEDAAPKERLAQRLFADKIGAPALTLVTDAASARWSNGADLVAAVEHVARQALLLSAERAGKVDEVEDQLFRFSRILDAQPRLDTLLSDTAMPAAGRAGLLRNVIGNAGGTNAITTALLEQTVRLLRGQSAHQAVTDLAQLAVARRGEVVAHVGAAAELSDAQRTRLNTVLSRIYSHPVRVQVGIDPALLGGLTISVGDEVIDGTLSSRLAAAKTHLPD
;
A
#
# COMPACT_ATOMS: atom_id res chain seq x y z
N MET A 1 -39.25 56.27 -161.25
CA MET A 1 -40.22 55.36 -160.59
C MET A 1 -39.93 53.98 -161.15
N ASP A 2 -39.55 53.03 -160.30
CA ASP A 2 -39.47 51.59 -160.64
C ASP A 2 -40.07 50.77 -159.47
N GLY A 3 -41.06 49.90 -159.75
CA GLY A 3 -41.99 49.26 -158.80
C GLY A 3 -41.49 48.02 -158.03
N ILE A 4 -40.20 47.85 -157.80
CA ILE A 4 -39.63 46.63 -157.18
C ILE A 4 -39.75 46.63 -155.63
N PHE A 5 -39.96 47.78 -154.99
CA PHE A 5 -39.94 47.92 -153.52
C PHE A 5 -41.21 47.41 -152.80
N LEU A 6 -42.37 47.36 -153.47
CA LEU A 6 -43.65 47.01 -152.83
C LEU A 6 -43.86 45.49 -152.67
N GLY A 7 -43.34 44.67 -153.60
CA GLY A 7 -43.47 43.20 -153.56
C GLY A 7 -42.64 42.53 -152.45
N GLN A 8 -41.49 43.09 -152.09
CA GLN A 8 -40.68 42.60 -150.97
C GLN A 8 -41.39 42.75 -149.61
N LEU A 9 -42.22 43.79 -149.45
CA LEU A 9 -42.89 44.09 -148.19
C LEU A 9 -44.02 43.09 -147.87
N VAL A 10 -44.74 42.62 -148.91
CA VAL A 10 -45.81 41.62 -148.76
C VAL A 10 -45.24 40.22 -148.48
N GLY A 11 -44.17 39.83 -149.19
CA GLY A 11 -43.49 38.55 -148.94
C GLY A 11 -42.88 38.48 -147.53
N PHE A 12 -42.36 39.61 -147.03
CA PHE A 12 -41.87 39.73 -145.66
C PHE A 12 -42.99 39.56 -144.63
N GLY A 13 -44.18 40.13 -144.87
CA GLY A 13 -45.33 40.02 -143.96
C GLY A 13 -45.84 38.59 -143.74
N LEU A 14 -45.90 37.76 -144.79
CA LEU A 14 -46.41 36.38 -144.70
C LEU A 14 -45.48 35.47 -143.88
N ILE A 15 -44.16 35.62 -144.09
CA ILE A 15 -43.14 34.87 -143.36
C ILE A 15 -43.19 35.21 -141.86
N VAL A 16 -43.42 36.48 -141.52
CA VAL A 16 -43.56 36.92 -140.14
C VAL A 16 -44.75 36.24 -139.44
N PHE A 17 -45.90 36.09 -140.11
CA PHE A 17 -47.09 35.47 -139.51
C PHE A 17 -46.90 33.98 -139.14
N LEU A 18 -46.33 33.18 -140.05
CA LEU A 18 -46.09 31.76 -139.80
C LEU A 18 -45.08 31.52 -138.66
N LEU A 19 -44.03 32.34 -138.60
CA LEU A 19 -43.06 32.33 -137.51
C LEU A 19 -43.73 32.64 -136.17
N VAL A 20 -44.54 33.70 -136.10
CA VAL A 20 -45.20 34.13 -134.87
C VAL A 20 -46.22 33.11 -134.36
N ARG A 21 -46.97 32.41 -135.23
CA ARG A 21 -48.08 31.55 -134.82
C ARG A 21 -47.68 30.13 -134.42
N PHE A 22 -46.69 29.52 -135.07
CA PHE A 22 -46.36 28.10 -134.89
C PHE A 22 -44.99 27.85 -134.24
N VAL A 23 -44.01 28.73 -134.45
CA VAL A 23 -42.65 28.54 -133.94
C VAL A 23 -42.46 29.22 -132.57
N VAL A 24 -43.03 30.40 -132.36
CA VAL A 24 -42.87 31.16 -131.11
C VAL A 24 -43.45 30.48 -129.83
N PRO A 25 -44.63 29.82 -129.83
CA PRO A 25 -45.22 29.27 -128.61
C PRO A 25 -44.44 28.12 -127.92
N PRO A 26 -43.98 27.05 -128.62
CA PRO A 26 -43.22 25.97 -127.99
C PRO A 26 -41.82 26.45 -127.56
N VAL A 27 -41.21 27.36 -128.34
CA VAL A 27 -39.95 28.02 -127.98
C VAL A 27 -40.14 28.83 -126.69
N ARG A 28 -41.22 29.61 -126.56
CA ARG A 28 -41.52 30.36 -125.32
C ARG A 28 -41.72 29.47 -124.09
N ARG A 29 -42.40 28.32 -124.21
CA ARG A 29 -42.60 27.40 -123.07
C ARG A 29 -41.31 26.72 -122.64
N LEU A 30 -40.49 26.29 -123.60
CA LEU A 30 -39.19 25.68 -123.31
C LEU A 30 -38.21 26.71 -122.73
N MET A 31 -38.25 27.95 -123.24
CA MET A 31 -37.54 29.08 -122.64
C MET A 31 -38.03 29.43 -121.23
N ALA A 32 -39.34 29.36 -120.96
CA ALA A 32 -39.90 29.61 -119.63
C ALA A 32 -39.56 28.50 -118.62
N ALA A 33 -39.61 27.23 -119.02
CA ALA A 33 -39.21 26.10 -118.16
C ALA A 33 -37.70 26.10 -117.90
N GLN A 34 -36.89 26.45 -118.90
CA GLN A 34 -35.45 26.72 -118.74
C GLN A 34 -35.23 27.89 -117.78
N GLN A 35 -35.95 29.01 -117.94
CA GLN A 35 -35.89 30.16 -117.02
C GLN A 35 -36.29 29.78 -115.58
N GLU A 36 -37.31 28.96 -115.38
CA GLU A 36 -37.78 28.51 -114.06
C GLU A 36 -36.75 27.58 -113.40
N SER A 37 -36.21 26.59 -114.13
CA SER A 37 -35.17 25.70 -113.59
C SER A 37 -33.88 26.45 -113.26
N VAL A 38 -33.50 27.45 -114.07
CA VAL A 38 -32.36 28.33 -113.79
C VAL A 38 -32.65 29.19 -112.57
N ARG A 39 -33.88 29.72 -112.41
CA ARG A 39 -34.29 30.42 -111.19
C ARG A 39 -34.23 29.53 -109.95
N GLN A 40 -34.70 28.29 -110.05
CA GLN A 40 -34.72 27.34 -108.93
C GLN A 40 -33.31 26.88 -108.57
N GLN A 41 -32.46 26.57 -109.55
CA GLN A 41 -31.04 26.28 -109.34
C GLN A 41 -30.30 27.47 -108.75
N LEU A 42 -30.59 28.70 -109.19
CA LEU A 42 -30.05 29.92 -108.58
C LEU A 42 -30.54 30.12 -107.14
N ALA A 43 -31.81 29.81 -106.84
CA ALA A 43 -32.37 29.91 -105.50
C ALA A 43 -31.81 28.84 -104.54
N GLU A 44 -31.66 27.59 -105.00
CA GLU A 44 -31.04 26.50 -104.23
C GLU A 44 -29.55 26.74 -104.03
N ALA A 45 -28.84 27.22 -105.05
CA ALA A 45 -27.44 27.64 -104.93
C ALA A 45 -27.28 28.82 -103.95
N ALA A 46 -28.20 29.79 -103.97
CA ALA A 46 -28.22 30.89 -103.01
C ALA A 46 -28.48 30.40 -101.57
N ALA A 47 -29.46 29.50 -101.38
CA ALA A 47 -29.75 28.93 -100.06
C ALA A 47 -28.62 28.01 -99.55
N ALA A 48 -27.95 27.27 -100.44
CA ALA A 48 -26.77 26.48 -100.09
C ALA A 48 -25.57 27.36 -99.74
N ALA A 49 -25.35 28.45 -100.48
CA ALA A 49 -24.33 29.45 -100.17
C ALA A 49 -24.61 30.15 -98.83
N GLU A 50 -25.87 30.48 -98.53
CA GLU A 50 -26.28 31.03 -97.24
C GLU A 50 -26.05 30.05 -96.09
N ARG A 51 -26.45 28.78 -96.24
CA ARG A 51 -26.18 27.74 -95.23
C ARG A 51 -24.68 27.52 -95.01
N LEU A 52 -23.87 27.49 -96.08
CA LEU A 52 -22.43 27.39 -95.96
C LEU A 52 -21.85 28.60 -95.22
N ALA A 53 -22.30 29.82 -95.55
CA ALA A 53 -21.91 31.03 -94.83
C ALA A 53 -22.28 30.98 -93.34
N THR A 54 -23.48 30.50 -92.99
CA THR A 54 -23.88 30.33 -91.58
C THR A 54 -23.10 29.23 -90.86
N ALA A 55 -22.73 28.14 -91.56
CA ALA A 55 -21.94 27.06 -91.00
C ALA A 55 -20.47 27.47 -90.80
N ASP A 56 -19.89 28.20 -91.74
CA ASP A 56 -18.56 28.80 -91.62
C ASP A 56 -18.52 29.81 -90.48
N GLN A 57 -19.56 30.63 -90.34
CA GLN A 57 -19.69 31.56 -89.21
C GLN A 57 -19.83 30.81 -87.88
N ALA A 58 -20.69 29.80 -87.79
CA ALA A 58 -20.85 28.99 -86.58
C ALA A 58 -19.58 28.20 -86.22
N HIS A 59 -18.83 27.72 -87.21
CA HIS A 59 -17.53 27.07 -87.02
C HIS A 59 -16.49 28.07 -86.54
N ALA A 60 -16.40 29.25 -87.15
CA ALA A 60 -15.53 30.33 -86.70
C ALA A 60 -15.84 30.73 -85.25
N ASP A 61 -17.12 30.88 -84.89
CA ASP A 61 -17.56 31.17 -83.53
C ASP A 61 -17.28 30.02 -82.55
N ALA A 62 -17.39 28.76 -82.98
CA ALA A 62 -17.04 27.60 -82.17
C ALA A 62 -15.53 27.51 -81.92
N VAL A 63 -14.70 27.75 -82.94
CA VAL A 63 -13.24 27.81 -82.82
C VAL A 63 -12.81 28.98 -81.94
N ALA A 64 -13.46 30.15 -82.07
CA ALA A 64 -13.22 31.29 -81.20
C ALA A 64 -13.55 30.95 -79.74
N ARG A 65 -14.73 30.37 -79.47
CA ARG A 65 -15.11 29.91 -78.13
C ARG A 65 -14.17 28.85 -77.57
N ALA A 66 -13.75 27.87 -78.37
CA ALA A 66 -12.81 26.83 -77.96
C ALA A 66 -11.42 27.41 -77.63
N LYS A 67 -10.95 28.43 -78.37
CA LYS A 67 -9.71 29.13 -78.05
C LYS A 67 -9.81 29.90 -76.73
N THR A 68 -10.92 30.61 -76.51
CA THR A 68 -11.16 31.32 -75.24
C THR A 68 -11.26 30.34 -74.07
N GLU A 69 -11.95 29.21 -74.25
CA GLU A 69 -12.07 28.18 -73.22
C GLU A 69 -10.74 27.48 -72.93
N ALA A 70 -9.94 27.17 -73.96
CA ALA A 70 -8.60 26.62 -73.78
C ALA A 70 -7.68 27.60 -73.02
N GLN A 71 -7.78 28.90 -73.30
CA GLN A 71 -7.08 29.93 -72.53
C GLN A 71 -7.54 29.94 -71.07
N ARG A 72 -8.85 29.92 -70.82
CA ARG A 72 -9.42 29.83 -69.47
C ARG A 72 -8.94 28.60 -68.70
N VAL A 73 -8.96 27.42 -69.33
CA VAL A 73 -8.47 26.17 -68.72
C VAL A 73 -6.97 26.24 -68.41
N THR A 74 -6.18 26.86 -69.29
CA THR A 74 -4.74 27.02 -69.08
C THR A 74 -4.44 27.99 -67.95
N GLU A 75 -5.19 29.09 -67.85
CA GLU A 75 -5.11 30.05 -66.73
C GLU A 75 -5.53 29.39 -65.41
N GLU A 76 -6.61 28.61 -65.40
CA GLU A 76 -7.05 27.84 -64.24
C GLU A 76 -6.01 26.80 -63.82
N ALA A 77 -5.43 26.06 -64.77
CA ALA A 77 -4.37 25.09 -64.49
C ALA A 77 -3.10 25.76 -63.93
N HIS A 78 -2.73 26.94 -64.43
CA HIS A 78 -1.63 27.73 -63.87
C HIS A 78 -1.94 28.20 -62.44
N ALA A 79 -3.15 28.74 -62.21
CA ALA A 79 -3.58 29.15 -60.88
C ALA A 79 -3.64 27.97 -59.89
N ASP A 80 -4.09 26.80 -60.34
CA ASP A 80 -4.09 25.56 -59.55
C ASP A 80 -2.66 25.10 -59.25
N ALA A 81 -1.75 25.12 -60.23
CA ALA A 81 -0.35 24.76 -60.03
C ALA A 81 0.34 25.69 -59.02
N GLU A 82 0.08 26.99 -59.08
CA GLU A 82 0.56 27.96 -58.08
C GLU A 82 -0.04 27.67 -56.70
N ARG A 83 -1.32 27.34 -56.61
CA ARG A 83 -1.99 26.98 -55.36
C ARG A 83 -1.42 25.71 -54.74
N ILE A 84 -1.20 24.67 -55.54
CA ILE A 84 -0.56 23.42 -55.11
C ILE A 84 0.87 23.69 -54.64
N GLY A 85 1.63 24.48 -55.40
CA GLY A 85 2.99 24.88 -55.03
C GLY A 85 3.03 25.65 -53.71
N ALA A 86 2.08 26.56 -53.48
CA ALA A 86 1.93 27.28 -52.21
C ALA A 86 1.56 26.33 -51.07
N GLN A 87 0.60 25.43 -51.26
CA GLN A 87 0.21 24.42 -50.27
C GLN A 87 1.36 23.50 -49.88
N LEU A 88 2.13 23.00 -50.87
CA LEU A 88 3.31 22.16 -50.62
C LEU A 88 4.38 22.90 -49.83
N ARG A 89 4.61 24.19 -50.11
CA ARG A 89 5.53 25.03 -49.31
C ARG A 89 5.03 25.16 -47.87
N THR A 90 3.74 25.47 -47.65
CA THR A 90 3.17 25.54 -46.31
C THR A 90 3.25 24.21 -45.55
N GLN A 91 3.02 23.08 -46.23
CA GLN A 91 3.19 21.75 -45.64
C GLN A 91 4.65 21.46 -45.30
N ALA A 92 5.59 21.80 -46.17
CA ALA A 92 7.02 21.63 -45.92
C ALA A 92 7.49 22.49 -44.73
N ASP A 93 7.04 23.74 -44.65
CA ASP A 93 7.33 24.64 -43.52
C ASP A 93 6.77 24.06 -42.20
N ALA A 94 5.54 23.54 -42.22
CA ALA A 94 4.93 22.89 -41.07
C ALA A 94 5.70 21.62 -40.63
N GLU A 95 6.19 20.81 -41.58
CA GLU A 95 6.98 19.61 -41.29
C GLU A 95 8.37 19.96 -40.74
N VAL A 96 9.02 20.99 -41.29
CA VAL A 96 10.29 21.51 -40.76
C VAL A 96 10.11 22.01 -39.34
N GLU A 97 9.06 22.77 -39.04
CA GLU A 97 8.77 23.21 -37.67
C GLU A 97 8.45 22.04 -36.75
N ARG A 98 7.70 21.03 -37.21
CA ARG A 98 7.45 19.80 -36.44
C ARG A 98 8.75 19.09 -36.06
N ILE A 99 9.67 18.92 -37.01
CA ILE A 99 10.98 18.31 -36.78
C ILE A 99 11.82 19.14 -35.82
N LYS A 100 11.82 20.48 -35.95
CA LYS A 100 12.54 21.38 -35.04
C LYS A 100 12.02 21.27 -33.61
N VAL A 101 10.69 21.29 -33.42
CA VAL A 101 10.07 21.17 -32.08
C VAL A 101 10.37 19.81 -31.48
N GLN A 102 10.25 18.72 -32.25
CA GLN A 102 10.57 17.38 -31.79
C GLN A 102 12.06 17.24 -31.45
N GLY A 103 12.95 17.77 -32.28
CA GLY A 103 14.40 17.78 -32.04
C GLY A 103 14.78 18.58 -30.79
N ALA A 104 14.17 19.75 -30.59
CA ALA A 104 14.37 20.55 -29.39
C ALA A 104 13.92 19.78 -28.13
N ALA A 105 12.76 19.12 -28.17
CA ALA A 105 12.28 18.28 -27.08
C ALA A 105 13.24 17.10 -26.80
N GLN A 106 13.75 16.44 -27.84
CA GLN A 106 14.71 15.34 -27.71
C GLN A 106 16.02 15.82 -27.05
N VAL A 107 16.53 16.98 -27.43
CA VAL A 107 17.73 17.58 -26.82
C VAL A 107 17.50 17.89 -25.34
N GLN A 108 16.32 18.40 -24.96
CA GLN A 108 15.99 18.62 -23.55
C GLN A 108 15.92 17.32 -22.77
N LEU A 109 15.37 16.24 -23.34
CA LEU A 109 15.34 14.92 -22.72
C LEU A 109 16.75 14.35 -22.53
N LEU A 110 17.60 14.42 -23.55
CA LEU A 110 19.00 13.99 -23.48
C LEU A 110 19.78 14.79 -22.44
N ARG A 111 19.57 16.11 -22.38
CA ARG A 111 20.19 16.96 -21.35
C ARG A 111 19.72 16.57 -19.95
N ALA A 112 18.43 16.32 -19.76
CA ALA A 112 17.89 15.88 -18.47
C ALA A 112 18.45 14.52 -18.05
N GLN A 113 18.60 13.58 -18.99
CA GLN A 113 19.22 12.28 -18.73
C GLN A 113 20.70 12.42 -18.35
N LEU A 114 21.47 13.23 -19.10
CA LEU A 114 22.88 13.47 -18.80
C LEU A 114 23.07 14.12 -17.42
N VAL A 115 22.18 15.06 -17.05
CA VAL A 115 22.23 15.68 -15.72
C VAL A 115 21.89 14.69 -14.61
N ARG A 116 20.96 13.75 -14.84
CA ARG A 116 20.65 12.67 -13.89
C ARG A 116 21.83 11.72 -13.71
N GLU A 117 22.39 11.23 -14.82
CA GLU A 117 23.58 10.36 -14.81
C GLU A 117 24.76 11.04 -14.09
N LEU A 118 25.04 12.31 -14.40
CA LEU A 118 26.08 13.07 -13.73
C LEU A 118 25.83 13.25 -12.22
N ARG A 119 24.57 13.40 -11.81
CA ARG A 119 24.20 13.50 -10.38
C ARG A 119 24.39 12.17 -9.66
N ALA A 120 24.04 11.06 -10.30
CA ALA A 120 24.26 9.72 -9.76
C ALA A 120 25.76 9.44 -9.58
N ASP A 121 26.57 9.68 -10.63
CA ASP A 121 28.02 9.48 -10.58
C ASP A 121 28.70 10.35 -9.53
N LEU A 122 28.33 11.64 -9.48
CA LEU A 122 28.85 12.57 -8.48
C LEU A 122 28.41 12.16 -7.07
N GLY A 123 27.17 11.68 -6.92
CA GLY A 123 26.61 11.16 -5.67
C GLY A 123 27.39 9.96 -5.17
N ASP A 124 27.61 8.96 -6.02
CA ASP A 124 28.35 7.74 -5.71
C ASP A 124 29.79 8.05 -5.30
N GLU A 125 30.49 8.90 -6.05
CA GLU A 125 31.85 9.33 -5.72
C GLU A 125 31.89 10.12 -4.41
N SER A 126 30.88 10.96 -4.14
CA SER A 126 30.76 11.73 -2.90
C SER A 126 30.56 10.81 -1.69
N VAL A 127 29.67 9.83 -1.78
CA VAL A 127 29.42 8.84 -0.71
C VAL A 127 30.65 7.95 -0.51
N ARG A 128 31.34 7.57 -1.59
CA ARG A 128 32.60 6.80 -1.52
C ARG A 128 33.68 7.57 -0.75
N ARG A 129 33.91 8.85 -1.10
CA ARG A 129 34.84 9.74 -0.39
C ARG A 129 34.43 9.98 1.06
N ALA A 130 33.14 10.18 1.32
CA ALA A 130 32.62 10.29 2.67
C ALA A 130 32.87 9.01 3.47
N GLY A 131 32.69 7.83 2.87
CA GLY A 131 33.01 6.54 3.49
C GLY A 131 34.48 6.37 3.83
N GLU A 132 35.40 6.81 2.96
CA GLU A 132 36.84 6.89 3.26
C GLU A 132 37.11 7.81 4.46
N MET A 133 36.59 9.04 4.42
CA MET A 133 36.78 10.01 5.51
C MET A 133 36.19 9.55 6.84
N VAL A 134 35.03 8.89 6.83
CA VAL A 134 34.41 8.34 8.04
C VAL A 134 35.28 7.21 8.59
N ARG A 135 35.79 6.30 7.74
CA ARG A 135 36.67 5.20 8.15
C ARG A 135 37.96 5.73 8.80
N ASP A 136 38.56 6.76 8.21
CA ASP A 136 39.74 7.44 8.77
C ASP A 136 39.39 8.22 10.06
N HIS A 137 38.16 8.72 10.18
CA HIS A 137 37.72 9.40 11.39
C HIS A 137 37.56 8.41 12.55
N VAL A 138 37.00 7.22 12.32
CA VAL A 138 36.74 6.21 13.35
C VAL A 138 37.92 5.28 13.64
N SER A 139 39.04 5.42 12.92
CA SER A 139 40.26 4.71 13.28
C SER A 139 40.86 5.19 14.61
N ASP A 140 40.48 6.38 15.07
CA ASP A 140 40.81 6.89 16.40
C ASP A 140 39.83 6.33 17.46
N PRO A 141 40.31 5.64 18.51
CA PRO A 141 39.45 5.05 19.53
C PRO A 141 38.56 6.06 20.27
N GLY A 142 39.03 7.30 20.46
CA GLY A 142 38.24 8.35 21.10
C GLY A 142 37.05 8.79 20.24
N ARG A 143 37.25 8.91 18.93
CA ARG A 143 36.18 9.23 17.96
C ARG A 143 35.20 8.07 17.79
N GLN A 144 35.68 6.84 17.81
CA GLN A 144 34.82 5.65 17.77
C GLN A 144 33.94 5.58 19.03
N SER A 145 34.51 5.79 20.21
CA SER A 145 33.76 5.87 21.47
C SER A 145 32.70 6.98 21.44
N ALA A 146 33.04 8.17 20.94
CA ALA A 146 32.08 9.27 20.82
C ALA A 146 30.88 8.94 19.92
N THR A 147 31.06 8.04 18.94
CA THR A 147 29.95 7.57 18.09
C THR A 147 28.99 6.67 18.86
N VAL A 148 29.53 5.80 19.72
CA VAL A 148 28.72 4.98 20.64
C VAL A 148 27.96 5.89 21.60
N ASP A 149 28.62 6.88 22.21
CA ASP A 149 27.99 7.78 23.18
C ASP A 149 26.83 8.57 22.55
N ARG A 150 27.02 9.07 21.32
CA ARG A 150 25.95 9.75 20.57
C ARG A 150 24.76 8.82 20.29
N PHE A 151 25.01 7.57 19.92
CA PHE A 151 23.92 6.61 19.71
C PHE A 151 23.20 6.28 21.02
N LEU A 152 23.93 6.16 22.13
CA LEU A 152 23.31 6.00 23.45
C LEU A 152 22.47 7.21 23.84
N ASP A 153 22.86 8.44 23.48
CA ASP A 153 22.04 9.65 23.66
C ASP A 153 20.75 9.59 22.83
N GLU A 154 20.85 9.19 21.55
CA GLU A 154 19.69 9.01 20.66
C GLU A 154 18.73 7.94 21.21
N LEU A 155 19.27 6.81 21.66
CA LEU A 155 18.52 5.70 22.25
C LEU A 155 17.85 6.11 23.56
N ASP A 156 18.53 6.89 24.40
CA ASP A 156 18.00 7.44 25.65
C ASP A 156 16.85 8.43 25.39
N ALA A 157 16.93 9.23 24.32
CA ALA A 157 15.85 10.13 23.90
C ALA A 157 14.60 9.38 23.41
N MET A 158 14.76 8.17 22.88
CA MET A 158 13.65 7.28 22.50
C MET A 158 13.01 6.57 23.70
N ALA A 159 13.72 6.46 24.82
CA ALA A 159 13.23 5.76 26.00
C ALA A 159 12.14 6.56 26.74
N PRO A 160 11.01 5.95 27.12
CA PRO A 160 10.01 6.61 27.97
C PRO A 160 10.63 7.00 29.33
N LYS A 161 10.32 8.21 29.81
CA LYS A 161 11.03 8.86 30.95
C LYS A 161 10.87 8.17 32.31
N SER A 162 9.95 7.22 32.44
CA SER A 162 9.80 6.38 33.63
C SER A 162 8.75 5.32 33.33
N VAL A 163 9.02 4.06 33.62
CA VAL A 163 7.97 3.06 33.72
C VAL A 163 8.28 2.20 34.95
N GLU A 164 7.51 2.43 36.02
CA GLU A 164 7.17 1.38 36.96
C GLU A 164 6.44 0.30 36.17
N VAL A 165 6.92 -0.94 36.24
CA VAL A 165 6.34 -2.08 35.52
C VAL A 165 4.90 -2.30 35.98
N GLU A 166 3.95 -1.66 35.31
CA GLU A 166 2.53 -1.85 35.60
C GLU A 166 2.09 -3.16 34.93
N SER A 167 2.02 -4.23 35.73
CA SER A 167 1.45 -5.52 35.32
C SER A 167 0.16 -5.33 34.50
N PRO A 168 -0.12 -6.09 33.42
CA PRO A 168 -1.30 -5.89 32.55
C PRO A 168 -2.63 -5.84 33.30
N ILE A 169 -2.69 -6.45 34.50
CA ILE A 169 -3.84 -6.33 35.40
C ILE A 169 -3.91 -4.94 36.06
N LEU A 170 -2.79 -4.40 36.56
CA LEU A 170 -2.75 -3.10 37.24
C LEU A 170 -3.21 -1.97 36.31
N ALA A 171 -2.83 -2.00 35.03
CA ALA A 171 -3.26 -1.01 34.05
C ALA A 171 -4.79 -0.99 33.80
N ARG A 172 -5.49 -2.09 34.09
CA ARG A 172 -6.95 -2.23 33.96
C ARG A 172 -7.70 -1.87 35.25
N LEU A 173 -7.00 -1.74 36.38
CA LEU A 173 -7.58 -1.53 37.71
C LEU A 173 -7.69 -0.04 38.07
N ARG A 174 -8.76 0.33 38.78
CA ARG A 174 -8.90 1.66 39.39
C ARG A 174 -8.00 1.78 40.63
N SER A 175 -7.79 3.00 41.13
CA SER A 175 -6.85 3.30 42.24
C SER A 175 -7.02 2.39 43.45
N ALA A 176 -8.23 2.23 43.99
CA ALA A 176 -8.46 1.38 45.17
C ALA A 176 -8.12 -0.10 44.92
N SER A 177 -8.45 -0.62 43.73
CA SER A 177 -8.14 -2.01 43.39
C SER A 177 -6.65 -2.23 43.12
N ARG A 178 -5.94 -1.23 42.58
CA ARG A 178 -4.47 -1.27 42.43
C ARG A 178 -3.77 -1.32 43.78
N GLU A 179 -4.18 -0.46 44.71
CA GLU A 179 -3.66 -0.44 46.08
C GLU A 179 -3.94 -1.77 46.81
N ALA A 180 -5.17 -2.29 46.69
CA ALA A 180 -5.54 -3.59 47.24
C ALA A 180 -4.72 -4.75 46.66
N LEU A 181 -4.50 -4.78 45.34
CA LEU A 181 -3.68 -5.81 44.71
C LEU A 181 -2.21 -5.71 45.12
N ASN A 182 -1.65 -4.50 45.21
CA ASN A 182 -0.27 -4.31 45.67
C ASN A 182 -0.10 -4.81 47.11
N GLY A 183 -0.99 -4.44 48.02
CA GLY A 183 -0.97 -4.95 49.40
C GLY A 183 -1.10 -6.48 49.47
N LEU A 184 -1.95 -7.06 48.63
CA LEU A 184 -2.11 -8.52 48.55
C LEU A 184 -0.85 -9.22 47.99
N LEU A 185 -0.15 -8.60 47.03
CA LEU A 185 1.12 -9.11 46.50
C LEU A 185 2.24 -9.04 47.54
N ASP A 186 2.31 -7.96 48.32
CA ASP A 186 3.22 -7.85 49.46
C ASP A 186 2.94 -8.97 50.47
N LYS A 187 1.66 -9.18 50.81
CA LYS A 187 1.24 -10.26 51.71
C LYS A 187 1.56 -11.64 51.16
N PHE A 188 1.39 -11.84 49.86
CA PHE A 188 1.80 -13.06 49.17
C PHE A 188 3.31 -13.29 49.29
N GLY A 189 4.14 -12.26 49.14
CA GLY A 189 5.59 -12.37 49.34
C GLY A 189 5.96 -12.88 50.74
N GLU A 190 5.32 -12.35 51.79
CA GLU A 190 5.51 -12.82 53.17
C GLU A 190 5.12 -14.29 53.34
N VAL A 191 3.93 -14.67 52.86
CA VAL A 191 3.37 -16.03 53.03
C VAL A 191 4.13 -17.05 52.18
N ALA A 192 4.54 -16.67 50.97
CA ALA A 192 5.21 -17.56 50.03
C ALA A 192 6.69 -17.78 50.36
N GLY A 193 7.32 -16.86 51.10
CA GLY A 193 8.72 -16.95 51.53
C GLY A 193 9.06 -18.30 52.19
N ASP A 194 8.17 -18.81 53.02
CA ASP A 194 8.38 -20.01 53.83
C ASP A 194 7.92 -21.33 53.17
N LEU A 195 7.26 -21.25 52.01
CA LEU A 195 6.74 -22.44 51.33
C LEU A 195 7.85 -23.14 50.52
N ASP A 196 7.68 -24.41 50.18
CA ASP A 196 8.47 -25.11 49.18
C ASP A 196 7.72 -25.17 47.84
N GLU A 197 8.28 -25.82 46.81
CA GLU A 197 7.64 -25.95 45.50
C GLU A 197 6.25 -26.61 45.58
N GLN A 198 6.10 -27.64 46.42
CA GLN A 198 4.84 -28.35 46.61
C GLN A 198 3.82 -27.50 47.37
N GLY A 199 4.27 -26.75 48.38
CA GLY A 199 3.47 -25.79 49.13
C GLY A 199 2.94 -24.68 48.23
N LEU A 200 3.77 -24.15 47.33
CA LEU A 200 3.37 -23.15 46.34
C LEU A 200 2.37 -23.68 45.31
N THR A 201 2.58 -24.92 44.84
CA THR A 201 1.64 -25.58 43.94
C THR A 201 0.27 -25.79 44.61
N THR A 202 0.28 -26.18 45.89
CA THR A 202 -0.95 -26.34 46.69
C THR A 202 -1.64 -25.00 46.91
N LEU A 203 -0.88 -23.95 47.27
CA LEU A 203 -1.37 -22.59 47.43
C LEU A 203 -2.06 -22.08 46.16
N ALA A 204 -1.43 -22.29 45.00
CA ALA A 204 -2.02 -21.89 43.72
C ALA A 204 -3.33 -22.62 43.41
N GLY A 205 -3.38 -23.94 43.68
CA GLY A 205 -4.59 -24.75 43.52
C GLY A 205 -5.73 -24.26 44.41
N ASP A 206 -5.45 -24.00 45.69
CA ASP A 206 -6.41 -23.47 46.65
C ASP A 206 -6.95 -22.10 46.24
N LEU A 207 -6.07 -21.16 45.88
CA LEU A 207 -6.47 -19.83 45.43
C LEU A 207 -7.25 -19.87 44.10
N THR A 208 -6.92 -20.78 43.20
CA THR A 208 -7.69 -21.02 41.97
C THR A 208 -9.11 -21.51 42.30
N ALA A 209 -9.24 -22.47 43.22
CA ALA A 209 -10.54 -22.97 43.64
C ALA A 209 -11.38 -21.87 44.32
N VAL A 210 -10.74 -21.00 45.12
CA VAL A 210 -11.40 -19.82 45.70
C VAL A 210 -11.87 -18.87 44.60
N ALA A 211 -11.03 -18.56 43.62
CA ALA A 211 -11.40 -17.70 42.49
C ALA A 211 -12.60 -18.29 41.70
N GLU A 212 -12.62 -19.60 41.44
CA GLU A 212 -13.75 -20.28 40.78
C GLU A 212 -15.05 -20.14 41.61
N VAL A 213 -14.98 -20.29 42.94
CA VAL A 213 -16.13 -20.12 43.83
C VAL A 213 -16.62 -18.67 43.83
N LEU A 214 -15.71 -17.70 43.90
CA LEU A 214 -16.06 -16.27 43.89
C LEU A 214 -16.63 -15.83 42.53
N GLU A 215 -16.14 -16.40 41.43
CA GLU A 215 -16.70 -16.15 40.09
C GLU A 215 -18.13 -16.70 39.99
N ARG A 216 -18.38 -17.92 40.49
CA ARG A 216 -19.70 -18.56 40.43
C ARG A 216 -20.71 -17.92 41.40
N GLU A 217 -20.31 -17.69 42.65
CA GLU A 217 -21.16 -17.19 43.72
C GLU A 217 -21.11 -15.67 43.81
N THR A 218 -21.64 -15.00 42.78
CA THR A 218 -21.60 -13.52 42.65
C THR A 218 -22.15 -12.76 43.88
N VAL A 219 -23.10 -13.36 44.60
CA VAL A 219 -23.64 -12.80 45.85
C VAL A 219 -22.57 -12.76 46.95
N VAL A 220 -21.79 -13.83 47.11
CA VAL A 220 -20.71 -13.90 48.09
C VAL A 220 -19.65 -12.85 47.77
N THR A 221 -19.22 -12.79 46.50
CA THR A 221 -18.24 -11.81 46.03
C THR A 221 -18.74 -10.39 46.26
N ARG A 222 -20.01 -10.10 45.96
CA ARG A 222 -20.61 -8.79 46.24
C ARG A 222 -20.49 -8.42 47.73
N HIS A 223 -20.77 -9.34 48.65
CA HIS A 223 -20.66 -9.07 50.09
C HIS A 223 -19.20 -8.88 50.53
N LEU A 224 -18.27 -9.64 49.97
CA LEU A 224 -16.83 -9.51 50.25
C LEU A 224 -16.20 -8.23 49.66
N THR A 225 -16.83 -7.62 48.66
CA THR A 225 -16.35 -6.35 48.08
C THR A 225 -17.17 -5.12 48.49
N VAL A 226 -18.10 -5.24 49.45
CA VAL A 226 -18.79 -4.06 50.00
C VAL A 226 -17.75 -3.12 50.66
N PRO A 227 -17.68 -1.84 50.25
CA PRO A 227 -16.83 -0.86 50.93
C PRO A 227 -17.28 -0.68 52.38
N THR A 228 -16.38 -0.93 53.32
CA THR A 228 -16.63 -0.81 54.76
C THR A 228 -15.42 -0.20 55.47
N GLU A 229 -15.66 0.45 56.61
CA GLU A 229 -14.60 0.92 57.52
C GLU A 229 -14.09 -0.22 58.40
N ASP A 230 -15.00 -1.06 58.91
CA ASP A 230 -14.67 -2.29 59.64
C ASP A 230 -14.73 -3.49 58.70
N ALA A 231 -13.59 -4.13 58.48
CA ALA A 231 -13.45 -5.31 57.63
C ALA A 231 -13.75 -6.64 58.35
N ALA A 232 -13.85 -6.65 59.68
CA ALA A 232 -14.00 -7.87 60.47
C ALA A 232 -15.21 -8.75 60.06
N PRO A 233 -16.37 -8.21 59.65
CA PRO A 233 -17.45 -9.04 59.12
C PRO A 233 -17.10 -9.79 57.83
N LYS A 234 -16.32 -9.16 56.93
CA LYS A 234 -15.87 -9.76 55.66
C LYS A 234 -14.84 -10.86 55.92
N GLU A 235 -13.91 -10.60 56.83
CA GLU A 235 -12.89 -11.58 57.26
C GLU A 235 -13.55 -12.81 57.89
N ARG A 236 -14.52 -12.61 58.82
CA ARG A 236 -15.28 -13.71 59.41
C ARG A 236 -16.07 -14.49 58.36
N LEU A 237 -16.61 -13.82 57.34
CA LEU A 237 -17.29 -14.50 56.24
C LEU A 237 -16.32 -15.35 55.42
N ALA A 238 -15.16 -14.80 55.05
CA ALA A 238 -14.11 -15.53 54.33
C ALA A 238 -13.62 -16.74 55.13
N GLN A 239 -13.34 -16.57 56.43
CA GLN A 239 -12.95 -17.65 57.33
C GLN A 239 -14.00 -18.75 57.40
N ARG A 240 -15.28 -18.40 57.60
CA ARG A 240 -16.37 -19.39 57.69
C ARG A 240 -16.59 -20.16 56.39
N LEU A 241 -16.30 -19.54 55.25
CA LEU A 241 -16.48 -20.19 53.94
C LEU A 241 -15.31 -21.10 53.58
N PHE A 242 -14.08 -20.70 53.91
CA PHE A 242 -12.88 -21.34 53.36
C PHE A 242 -11.99 -22.05 54.37
N ALA A 243 -12.10 -21.81 55.69
CA ALA A 243 -11.13 -22.34 56.67
C ALA A 243 -10.97 -23.87 56.66
N ASP A 244 -12.06 -24.62 56.42
CA ASP A 244 -12.03 -26.09 56.37
C ASP A 244 -11.83 -26.63 54.94
N LYS A 245 -11.56 -25.75 53.96
CA LYS A 245 -11.54 -26.08 52.52
C LYS A 245 -10.19 -25.85 51.86
N ILE A 246 -9.39 -24.92 52.37
CA ILE A 246 -8.09 -24.54 51.82
C ILE A 246 -7.02 -24.54 52.92
N GLY A 247 -5.75 -24.62 52.52
CA GLY A 247 -4.62 -24.54 53.44
C GLY A 247 -4.51 -23.17 54.13
N ALA A 248 -3.84 -23.15 55.28
CA ALA A 248 -3.63 -21.94 56.08
C ALA A 248 -2.96 -20.78 55.31
N PRO A 249 -1.97 -21.00 54.41
CA PRO A 249 -1.40 -19.94 53.58
C PRO A 249 -2.45 -19.29 52.65
N ALA A 250 -3.28 -20.10 52.00
CA ALA A 250 -4.33 -19.61 51.12
C ALA A 250 -5.41 -18.87 51.91
N LEU A 251 -5.82 -19.40 53.07
CA LEU A 251 -6.79 -18.75 53.95
C LEU A 251 -6.33 -17.37 54.41
N THR A 252 -5.04 -17.23 54.69
CA THR A 252 -4.42 -15.95 55.09
C THR A 252 -4.57 -14.92 53.98
N LEU A 253 -4.20 -15.27 52.74
CA LEU A 253 -4.30 -14.38 51.59
C LEU A 253 -5.74 -14.05 51.20
N VAL A 254 -6.66 -15.01 51.30
CA VAL A 254 -8.09 -14.78 51.00
C VAL A 254 -8.73 -13.88 52.06
N THR A 255 -8.35 -14.03 53.33
CA THR A 255 -8.84 -13.17 54.41
C THR A 255 -8.30 -11.74 54.25
N ASP A 256 -7.02 -11.60 53.88
CA ASP A 256 -6.40 -10.32 53.58
C ASP A 256 -7.04 -9.63 52.36
N ALA A 257 -7.22 -10.37 51.26
CA ALA A 257 -7.94 -9.88 50.07
C ALA A 257 -9.38 -9.46 50.40
N ALA A 258 -10.08 -10.19 51.28
CA ALA A 258 -11.41 -9.84 51.73
C ALA A 258 -11.43 -8.59 52.62
N SER A 259 -10.34 -8.29 53.34
CA SER A 259 -10.25 -7.09 54.19
C SER A 259 -10.07 -5.82 53.34
N ALA A 260 -9.35 -5.93 52.22
CA ALA A 260 -9.03 -4.84 51.31
C ALA A 260 -10.25 -4.17 50.65
N ARG A 261 -10.01 -2.99 50.05
CA ARG A 261 -11.02 -2.18 49.35
C ARG A 261 -10.93 -2.36 47.84
N TRP A 262 -11.93 -3.00 47.27
CA TRP A 262 -12.02 -3.23 45.82
C TRP A 262 -12.99 -2.26 45.15
N SER A 263 -12.64 -1.79 43.96
CA SER A 263 -13.50 -0.89 43.18
C SER A 263 -14.72 -1.62 42.58
N ASN A 264 -14.60 -2.93 42.34
CA ASN A 264 -15.70 -3.79 41.94
C ASN A 264 -15.43 -5.26 42.35
N GLY A 265 -16.45 -6.11 42.28
CA GLY A 265 -16.37 -7.53 42.66
C GLY A 265 -15.43 -8.37 41.80
N ALA A 266 -15.35 -8.08 40.49
CA ALA A 266 -14.51 -8.80 39.56
C ALA A 266 -13.00 -8.55 39.82
N ASP A 267 -12.64 -7.38 40.35
CA ASP A 267 -11.26 -7.05 40.70
C ASP A 267 -10.72 -7.96 41.83
N LEU A 268 -11.54 -8.30 42.82
CA LEU A 268 -11.18 -9.27 43.88
C LEU A 268 -10.87 -10.65 43.27
N VAL A 269 -11.74 -11.13 42.38
CA VAL A 269 -11.56 -12.43 41.72
C VAL A 269 -10.28 -12.43 40.87
N ALA A 270 -10.07 -11.37 40.09
CA ALA A 270 -8.88 -11.21 39.25
C ALA A 270 -7.59 -11.12 40.08
N ALA A 271 -7.64 -10.48 41.25
CA ALA A 271 -6.51 -10.40 42.16
C ALA A 271 -6.15 -11.76 42.79
N VAL A 272 -7.14 -12.51 43.28
CA VAL A 272 -6.92 -13.86 43.83
C VAL A 272 -6.34 -14.78 42.75
N GLU A 273 -6.86 -14.72 41.52
CA GLU A 273 -6.31 -15.45 40.39
C GLU A 273 -4.87 -15.02 40.08
N HIS A 274 -4.60 -13.71 40.06
CA HIS A 274 -3.26 -13.20 39.78
C HIS A 274 -2.24 -13.74 40.79
N VAL A 275 -2.58 -13.74 42.07
CA VAL A 275 -1.73 -14.29 43.14
C VAL A 275 -1.55 -15.80 42.99
N ALA A 276 -2.59 -16.53 42.58
CA ALA A 276 -2.46 -17.96 42.27
C ALA A 276 -1.48 -18.23 41.10
N ARG A 277 -1.53 -17.42 40.03
CA ARG A 277 -0.56 -17.51 38.92
C ARG A 277 0.85 -17.19 39.40
N GLN A 278 1.00 -16.18 40.26
CA GLN A 278 2.28 -15.87 40.91
C GLN A 278 2.77 -17.05 41.78
N ALA A 279 1.91 -17.74 42.51
CA ALA A 279 2.33 -18.92 43.27
C ALA A 279 2.94 -20.03 42.37
N LEU A 280 2.31 -20.34 41.23
CA LEU A 280 2.86 -21.31 40.26
C LEU A 280 4.15 -20.83 39.60
N LEU A 281 4.24 -19.55 39.22
CA LEU A 281 5.47 -19.01 38.64
C LEU A 281 6.62 -18.98 39.67
N LEU A 282 6.33 -18.74 40.95
CA LEU A 282 7.33 -18.86 42.02
C LEU A 282 7.81 -20.29 42.18
N SER A 283 6.90 -21.26 42.04
CA SER A 283 7.25 -22.67 42.09
C SER A 283 8.17 -23.03 40.92
N ALA A 284 7.92 -22.52 39.71
CA ALA A 284 8.82 -22.70 38.57
C ALA A 284 10.19 -22.06 38.81
N GLU A 285 10.22 -20.90 39.43
CA GLU A 285 11.43 -20.17 39.82
C GLU A 285 12.30 -20.97 40.78
N ARG A 286 11.71 -21.48 41.86
CA ARG A 286 12.41 -22.31 42.84
C ARG A 286 12.88 -23.64 42.25
N ALA A 287 12.11 -24.21 41.32
CA ALA A 287 12.48 -25.42 40.61
C ALA A 287 13.55 -25.20 39.51
N GLY A 288 13.94 -23.95 39.23
CA GLY A 288 14.88 -23.61 38.15
C GLY A 288 14.33 -23.88 36.75
N LYS A 289 13.00 -23.82 36.56
CA LYS A 289 12.30 -24.14 35.30
C LYS A 289 11.60 -22.94 34.66
N VAL A 290 11.92 -21.71 35.08
CA VAL A 290 11.26 -20.48 34.57
C VAL A 290 11.39 -20.37 33.05
N ASP A 291 12.59 -20.56 32.52
CA ASP A 291 12.89 -20.48 31.09
C ASP A 291 12.04 -21.48 30.29
N GLU A 292 11.94 -22.72 30.78
CA GLU A 292 11.13 -23.76 30.15
C GLU A 292 9.64 -23.40 30.16
N VAL A 293 9.14 -22.86 31.28
CA VAL A 293 7.73 -22.45 31.41
C VAL A 293 7.43 -21.27 30.48
N GLU A 294 8.30 -20.27 30.44
CA GLU A 294 8.19 -19.10 29.55
C GLU A 294 8.11 -19.55 28.08
N ASP A 295 9.07 -20.36 27.62
CA ASP A 295 9.13 -20.87 26.25
C ASP A 295 7.87 -21.67 25.88
N GLN A 296 7.39 -22.51 26.79
CA GLN A 296 6.19 -23.31 26.56
C GLN A 296 4.91 -22.46 26.52
N LEU A 297 4.80 -21.41 27.35
CA LEU A 297 3.69 -20.47 27.31
C LEU A 297 3.67 -19.66 26.00
N PHE A 298 4.81 -19.15 25.55
CA PHE A 298 4.92 -18.47 24.25
C PHE A 298 4.59 -19.40 23.09
N ARG A 299 5.11 -20.62 23.11
CA ARG A 299 4.79 -21.63 22.10
C ARG A 299 3.30 -21.91 22.06
N PHE A 300 2.64 -22.04 23.21
CA PHE A 300 1.21 -22.28 23.27
C PHE A 300 0.39 -21.08 22.79
N SER A 301 0.79 -19.85 23.14
CA SER A 301 0.20 -18.62 22.60
C SER A 301 0.23 -18.61 21.06
N ARG A 302 1.39 -18.89 20.44
CA ARG A 302 1.51 -19.00 18.96
C ARG A 302 0.63 -20.09 18.35
N ILE A 303 0.44 -21.20 19.06
CA ILE A 303 -0.46 -22.28 18.60
C ILE A 303 -1.91 -21.80 18.59
N LEU A 304 -2.35 -21.06 19.61
CA LEU A 304 -3.71 -20.52 19.67
C LEU A 304 -3.95 -19.47 18.58
N ASP A 305 -2.98 -18.61 18.33
CA ASP A 305 -3.03 -17.62 17.25
C ASP A 305 -3.13 -18.29 15.86
N ALA A 306 -2.29 -19.31 15.62
CA ALA A 306 -2.30 -20.07 14.38
C ALA A 306 -3.52 -20.99 14.20
N GLN A 307 -4.27 -21.28 15.28
CA GLN A 307 -5.42 -22.18 15.28
C GLN A 307 -6.69 -21.51 15.83
N PRO A 308 -7.35 -20.63 15.04
CA PRO A 308 -8.51 -19.86 15.51
C PRO A 308 -9.68 -20.73 16.02
N ARG A 309 -9.83 -21.95 15.48
CA ARG A 309 -10.84 -22.91 15.96
C ARG A 309 -10.56 -23.39 17.39
N LEU A 310 -9.29 -23.65 17.70
CA LEU A 310 -8.88 -24.07 19.04
C LEU A 310 -9.07 -22.93 20.03
N ASP A 311 -8.65 -21.71 19.66
CA ASP A 311 -8.89 -20.51 20.47
C ASP A 311 -10.38 -20.31 20.76
N THR A 312 -11.24 -20.41 19.74
CA THR A 312 -12.70 -20.29 19.91
C THR A 312 -13.26 -21.32 20.89
N LEU A 313 -12.87 -22.60 20.76
CA LEU A 313 -13.34 -23.67 21.65
C LEU A 313 -12.86 -23.51 23.10
N LEU A 314 -11.62 -23.04 23.29
CA LEU A 314 -11.09 -22.77 24.62
C LEU A 314 -11.64 -21.49 25.24
N SER A 315 -12.10 -20.55 24.41
CA SER A 315 -12.73 -19.29 24.83
C SER A 315 -14.23 -19.43 25.12
N ASP A 316 -14.86 -20.53 24.72
CA ASP A 316 -16.31 -20.73 24.85
C ASP A 316 -16.74 -20.92 26.31
N THR A 317 -17.13 -19.83 26.96
CA THR A 317 -17.62 -19.83 28.34
C THR A 317 -18.95 -20.55 28.53
N ALA A 318 -19.68 -20.87 27.46
CA ALA A 318 -20.88 -21.71 27.54
C ALA A 318 -20.55 -23.19 27.78
N MET A 319 -19.34 -23.65 27.40
CA MET A 319 -18.86 -24.98 27.77
C MET A 319 -18.40 -25.02 29.24
N PRO A 320 -18.63 -26.13 29.97
CA PRO A 320 -18.11 -26.28 31.32
C PRO A 320 -16.58 -26.14 31.35
N ALA A 321 -16.05 -25.38 32.33
CA ALA A 321 -14.62 -25.13 32.49
C ALA A 321 -13.79 -26.44 32.55
N ALA A 322 -14.31 -27.48 33.19
CA ALA A 322 -13.68 -28.80 33.23
C ALA A 322 -13.54 -29.45 31.84
N GLY A 323 -14.52 -29.24 30.95
CA GLY A 323 -14.47 -29.71 29.56
C GLY A 323 -13.40 -28.98 28.75
N ARG A 324 -13.30 -27.66 28.91
CA ARG A 324 -12.25 -26.85 28.26
C ARG A 324 -10.85 -27.22 28.75
N ALA A 325 -10.68 -27.40 30.07
CA ALA A 325 -9.43 -27.90 30.65
C ALA A 325 -9.09 -29.32 30.14
N GLY A 326 -10.08 -30.17 29.93
CA GLY A 326 -9.90 -31.49 29.31
C GLY A 326 -9.43 -31.41 27.85
N LEU A 327 -10.04 -30.52 27.05
CA LEU A 327 -9.60 -30.24 25.68
C LEU A 327 -8.14 -29.75 25.64
N LEU A 328 -7.80 -28.80 26.51
CA LEU A 328 -6.44 -28.30 26.68
C LEU A 328 -5.44 -29.44 26.96
N ARG A 329 -5.73 -30.31 27.94
CA ARG A 329 -4.86 -31.46 28.25
C ARG A 329 -4.66 -32.39 27.05
N ASN A 330 -5.72 -32.65 26.29
CA ASN A 330 -5.63 -33.51 25.11
C ASN A 330 -4.73 -32.88 24.03
N VAL A 331 -4.83 -31.56 23.82
CA VAL A 331 -3.99 -30.83 22.85
C VAL A 331 -2.53 -30.84 23.29
N ILE A 332 -2.26 -30.53 24.56
CA ILE A 332 -0.91 -30.54 25.14
C ILE A 332 -0.29 -31.95 25.05
N GLY A 333 -1.04 -32.98 25.44
CA GLY A 333 -0.58 -34.36 25.42
C GLY A 333 -0.23 -34.85 24.00
N ASN A 334 -1.03 -34.45 23.01
CA ASN A 334 -0.76 -34.79 21.60
C ASN A 334 0.42 -34.01 21.00
N ALA A 335 0.80 -32.87 21.58
CA ALA A 335 1.89 -32.01 21.10
C ALA A 335 3.28 -32.38 21.64
N GLY A 336 3.41 -33.51 22.35
CA GLY A 336 4.67 -33.97 22.94
C GLY A 336 4.81 -33.68 24.45
N GLY A 337 3.75 -33.18 25.09
CA GLY A 337 3.73 -32.85 26.51
C GLY A 337 4.34 -31.48 26.83
N THR A 338 4.01 -30.97 28.01
CA THR A 338 4.59 -29.77 28.60
C THR A 338 4.94 -30.05 30.06
N ASN A 339 5.71 -29.16 30.67
CA ASN A 339 5.95 -29.20 32.11
C ASN A 339 4.61 -29.16 32.88
N ALA A 340 4.56 -29.83 34.03
CA ALA A 340 3.40 -29.84 34.92
C ALA A 340 2.99 -28.42 35.35
N ILE A 341 3.95 -27.52 35.58
CA ILE A 341 3.67 -26.13 36.00
C ILE A 341 3.01 -25.34 34.85
N THR A 342 3.54 -25.46 33.63
CA THR A 342 2.92 -24.85 32.42
C THR A 342 1.51 -25.37 32.23
N THR A 343 1.30 -26.68 32.39
CA THR A 343 -0.02 -27.31 32.25
C THR A 343 -0.99 -26.74 33.30
N ALA A 344 -0.55 -26.62 34.55
CA ALA A 344 -1.36 -26.04 35.62
C ALA A 344 -1.71 -24.57 35.36
N LEU A 345 -0.75 -23.75 34.90
CA LEU A 345 -0.95 -22.35 34.53
C LEU A 345 -1.96 -22.18 33.39
N LEU A 346 -1.84 -23.00 32.35
CA LEU A 346 -2.76 -22.98 31.20
C LEU A 346 -4.15 -23.46 31.62
N GLU A 347 -4.26 -24.51 32.43
CA GLU A 347 -5.54 -25.00 32.95
C GLU A 347 -6.24 -23.96 33.81
N GLN A 348 -5.52 -23.34 34.75
CA GLN A 348 -6.04 -22.26 35.58
C GLN A 348 -6.57 -21.11 34.71
N THR A 349 -5.78 -20.70 33.72
CA THR A 349 -6.13 -19.61 32.82
C THR A 349 -7.41 -19.92 32.04
N VAL A 350 -7.52 -21.12 31.45
CA VAL A 350 -8.71 -21.54 30.67
C VAL A 350 -9.96 -21.69 31.54
N ARG A 351 -9.81 -22.05 32.81
CA ARG A 351 -10.92 -22.16 33.75
C ARG A 351 -11.51 -20.79 34.11
N LEU A 352 -10.64 -19.78 34.27
CA LEU A 352 -10.97 -18.45 34.76
C LEU A 352 -10.93 -17.36 33.66
N LEU A 353 -11.25 -17.72 32.41
CA LEU A 353 -11.17 -16.82 31.23
C LEU A 353 -12.06 -15.57 31.31
N ARG A 354 -13.17 -15.61 32.07
CA ARG A 354 -14.10 -14.47 32.22
C ARG A 354 -14.49 -13.78 30.90
N GLY A 355 -14.64 -14.56 29.83
CA GLY A 355 -15.01 -14.06 28.50
C GLY A 355 -13.88 -13.42 27.69
N GLN A 356 -12.64 -13.47 28.17
CA GLN A 356 -11.46 -13.14 27.37
C GLN A 356 -11.16 -14.27 26.36
N SER A 357 -10.47 -13.95 25.27
CA SER A 357 -9.95 -15.00 24.38
C SER A 357 -8.85 -15.78 25.06
N ALA A 358 -8.79 -17.09 24.77
CA ALA A 358 -7.76 -17.96 25.30
C ALA A 358 -6.37 -17.50 24.83
N HIS A 359 -6.24 -17.09 23.57
CA HIS A 359 -5.01 -16.53 23.02
C HIS A 359 -4.55 -15.30 23.82
N GLN A 360 -5.43 -14.31 24.04
CA GLN A 360 -5.05 -13.11 24.79
C GLN A 360 -4.66 -13.45 26.24
N ALA A 361 -5.43 -14.32 26.90
CA ALA A 361 -5.17 -14.70 28.28
C ALA A 361 -3.85 -15.45 28.45
N VAL A 362 -3.49 -16.33 27.51
CA VAL A 362 -2.20 -17.03 27.49
C VAL A 362 -1.05 -16.06 27.17
N THR A 363 -1.26 -15.09 26.28
CA THR A 363 -0.27 -14.05 25.98
C THR A 363 -0.01 -13.16 27.20
N ASP A 364 -1.07 -12.70 27.88
CA ASP A 364 -0.95 -11.96 29.14
C ASP A 364 -0.20 -12.79 30.21
N LEU A 365 -0.40 -14.12 30.23
CA LEU A 365 0.30 -15.03 31.14
C LEU A 365 1.77 -15.23 30.78
N ALA A 366 2.12 -15.33 29.50
CA ALA A 366 3.51 -15.40 29.06
C ALA A 366 4.26 -14.11 29.44
N GLN A 367 3.65 -12.95 29.23
CA GLN A 367 4.20 -11.67 29.69
C GLN A 367 4.39 -11.62 31.21
N LEU A 368 3.46 -12.19 31.98
CA LEU A 368 3.60 -12.29 33.43
C LEU A 368 4.80 -13.17 33.84
N ALA A 369 5.05 -14.27 33.13
CA ALA A 369 6.20 -15.13 33.36
C ALA A 369 7.53 -14.39 33.06
N VAL A 370 7.59 -13.63 31.96
CA VAL A 370 8.73 -12.79 31.58
C VAL A 370 9.01 -11.71 32.64
N ALA A 371 7.96 -10.98 33.04
CA ALA A 371 8.07 -9.91 34.05
C ALA A 371 8.64 -10.43 35.37
N ARG A 372 8.40 -11.72 35.67
CA ARG A 372 8.89 -12.37 36.87
C ARG A 372 10.31 -12.93 36.75
N ARG A 373 10.68 -13.47 35.59
CA ARG A 373 12.06 -13.90 35.31
C ARG A 373 13.05 -12.74 35.42
N GLY A 374 12.60 -11.55 35.01
CA GLY A 374 13.35 -10.32 35.20
C GLY A 374 14.57 -10.16 34.31
N GLU A 375 14.76 -10.94 33.22
CA GLU A 375 15.91 -10.76 32.32
C GLU A 375 15.54 -10.96 30.83
N VAL A 376 15.56 -9.87 30.05
CA VAL A 376 15.53 -9.89 28.58
C VAL A 376 16.98 -9.88 28.06
N VAL A 377 17.35 -10.83 27.19
CA VAL A 377 18.71 -10.85 26.63
C VAL A 377 18.78 -9.97 25.38
N ALA A 378 19.70 -8.99 25.37
CA ALA A 378 19.98 -8.14 24.22
C ALA A 378 21.36 -8.49 23.64
N HIS A 379 21.40 -8.91 22.38
CA HIS A 379 22.66 -9.06 21.65
C HIS A 379 23.05 -7.74 21.01
N VAL A 380 24.25 -7.26 21.32
CA VAL A 380 24.74 -5.94 20.91
C VAL A 380 26.03 -6.09 20.12
N GLY A 381 26.03 -5.65 18.87
CA GLY A 381 27.23 -5.56 18.04
C GLY A 381 27.86 -4.16 18.17
N ALA A 382 29.16 -4.13 18.44
CA ALA A 382 29.95 -2.90 18.51
C ALA A 382 31.25 -3.05 17.69
N ALA A 383 31.75 -1.94 17.14
CA ALA A 383 33.00 -1.97 16.37
C ALA A 383 34.26 -2.19 17.22
N ALA A 384 34.18 -1.93 18.53
CA ALA A 384 35.22 -2.15 19.51
C ALA A 384 34.61 -2.44 20.89
N GLU A 385 35.46 -2.80 21.85
CA GLU A 385 35.02 -3.09 23.21
C GLU A 385 34.44 -1.85 23.90
N LEU A 386 33.27 -2.03 24.52
CA LEU A 386 32.59 -0.97 25.26
C LEU A 386 33.23 -0.76 26.64
N SER A 387 33.40 0.50 27.02
CA SER A 387 33.78 0.88 28.39
C SER A 387 32.70 0.49 29.41
N ASP A 388 33.09 0.33 30.67
CA ASP A 388 32.15 -0.01 31.75
C ASP A 388 31.02 1.02 31.91
N ALA A 389 31.34 2.30 31.71
CA ALA A 389 30.37 3.38 31.71
C ALA A 389 29.34 3.23 30.58
N GLN A 390 29.79 2.89 29.36
CA GLN A 390 28.91 2.65 28.21
C GLN A 390 28.06 1.40 28.40
N ARG A 391 28.62 0.30 28.93
CA ARG A 391 27.87 -0.92 29.24
C ARG A 391 26.77 -0.66 30.26
N THR A 392 27.11 0.05 31.34
CA THR A 392 26.16 0.42 32.39
C THR A 392 25.05 1.30 31.82
N ARG A 393 25.42 2.32 31.03
CA ARG A 393 24.46 3.22 30.39
C ARG A 393 23.53 2.50 29.41
N LEU A 394 24.08 1.65 28.56
CA LEU A 394 23.35 0.84 27.60
C LEU A 394 22.34 -0.08 28.30
N ASN A 395 22.74 -0.77 29.37
CA ASN A 395 21.84 -1.59 30.17
C ASN A 395 20.69 -0.74 30.75
N THR A 396 21.00 0.41 31.35
CA THR A 396 19.99 1.33 31.90
C THR A 396 19.03 1.87 30.84
N VAL A 397 19.52 2.16 29.63
CA VAL A 397 18.68 2.65 28.52
C VAL A 397 17.79 1.52 27.98
N LEU A 398 18.36 0.34 27.71
CA LEU A 398 17.59 -0.80 27.19
C LEU A 398 16.55 -1.29 28.19
N SER A 399 16.88 -1.31 29.48
CA SER A 399 15.92 -1.68 30.51
C SER A 399 14.72 -0.73 30.56
N ARG A 400 14.93 0.56 30.24
CA ARG A 400 13.85 1.55 30.13
C ARG A 400 13.03 1.41 28.84
N ILE A 401 13.66 1.11 27.72
CA ILE A 401 12.96 0.91 26.43
C ILE A 401 12.07 -0.33 26.51
N TYR A 402 12.62 -1.45 26.98
CA TYR A 402 11.94 -2.73 27.01
C TYR A 402 11.11 -2.95 28.28
N SER A 403 11.14 -2.02 29.25
CA SER A 403 10.42 -2.10 30.53
C SER A 403 10.69 -3.38 31.33
N HIS A 404 11.87 -3.98 31.16
CA HIS A 404 12.34 -5.20 31.82
C HIS A 404 13.84 -5.07 32.07
N PRO A 405 14.43 -5.67 33.12
CA PRO A 405 15.88 -5.69 33.25
C PRO A 405 16.49 -6.45 32.06
N VAL A 406 17.50 -5.85 31.42
CA VAL A 406 18.12 -6.37 30.21
C VAL A 406 19.53 -6.90 30.49
N ARG A 407 19.81 -8.14 30.10
CA ARG A 407 21.15 -8.69 30.07
C ARG A 407 21.80 -8.45 28.70
N VAL A 408 22.82 -7.59 28.67
CA VAL A 408 23.51 -7.22 27.45
C VAL A 408 24.65 -8.20 27.15
N GLN A 409 24.64 -8.81 25.96
CA GLN A 409 25.74 -9.60 25.41
C GLN A 409 26.41 -8.83 24.28
N VAL A 410 27.65 -8.41 24.47
CA VAL A 410 28.38 -7.59 23.49
C VAL A 410 29.24 -8.48 22.59
N GLY A 411 29.04 -8.38 21.27
CA GLY A 411 29.90 -8.95 20.23
C GLY A 411 30.69 -7.85 19.51
N ILE A 412 31.96 -8.12 19.21
CA ILE A 412 32.83 -7.17 18.51
C ILE A 412 32.82 -7.50 17.02
N ASP A 413 32.37 -6.55 16.20
CA ASP A 413 32.41 -6.62 14.73
C ASP A 413 33.02 -5.33 14.14
N PRO A 414 34.30 -5.36 13.74
CA PRO A 414 34.97 -4.21 13.14
C PRO A 414 34.32 -3.68 11.84
N ALA A 415 33.50 -4.49 11.16
CA ALA A 415 32.81 -4.09 9.93
C ALA A 415 31.76 -2.99 10.15
N LEU A 416 31.27 -2.82 11.38
CA LEU A 416 30.26 -1.82 11.74
C LEU A 416 30.80 -0.37 11.69
N LEU A 417 32.13 -0.20 11.69
CA LEU A 417 32.90 1.06 11.69
C LEU A 417 32.70 1.92 12.96
N GLY A 418 31.50 1.96 13.53
CA GLY A 418 31.16 2.64 14.78
C GLY A 418 29.66 2.63 15.04
N GLY A 419 29.26 3.09 16.22
CA GLY A 419 27.86 2.98 16.69
C GLY A 419 27.57 1.60 17.27
N LEU A 420 26.29 1.25 17.36
CA LEU A 420 25.82 -0.02 17.92
C LEU A 420 24.72 -0.63 17.04
N THR A 421 24.70 -1.96 16.95
CA THR A 421 23.53 -2.72 16.52
C THR A 421 23.00 -3.48 17.72
N ILE A 422 21.70 -3.44 17.97
CA ILE A 422 21.06 -4.05 19.13
C ILE A 422 19.94 -4.95 18.61
N SER A 423 19.92 -6.20 19.05
CA SER A 423 18.88 -7.17 18.73
C SER A 423 18.29 -7.78 19.99
N VAL A 424 16.97 -7.74 20.08
CA VAL A 424 16.17 -8.23 21.21
C VAL A 424 14.99 -9.01 20.65
N GLY A 425 15.01 -10.34 20.79
CA GLY A 425 14.00 -11.21 20.16
C GLY A 425 13.97 -11.03 18.64
N ASP A 426 12.84 -10.56 18.10
CA ASP A 426 12.62 -10.30 16.67
C ASP A 426 12.86 -8.83 16.27
N GLU A 427 13.24 -7.95 17.21
CA GLU A 427 13.46 -6.53 16.97
C GLU A 427 14.95 -6.21 16.81
N VAL A 428 15.28 -5.36 15.83
CA VAL A 428 16.64 -4.88 15.56
C VAL A 428 16.67 -3.36 15.51
N ILE A 429 17.51 -2.75 16.34
CA ILE A 429 17.81 -1.32 16.34
C ILE A 429 19.24 -1.15 15.82
N ASP A 430 19.38 -0.58 14.63
CA ASP A 430 20.67 -0.39 13.98
C ASP A 430 21.06 1.10 13.92
N GLY A 431 22.08 1.45 14.70
CA GLY A 431 22.69 2.77 14.75
C GLY A 431 24.07 2.86 14.11
N THR A 432 24.48 1.85 13.34
CA THR A 432 25.88 1.73 12.90
C THR A 432 26.21 2.69 11.76
N LEU A 433 27.46 3.15 11.72
CA LEU A 433 27.94 4.00 10.63
C LEU A 433 27.95 3.27 9.29
N SER A 434 28.17 1.95 9.30
CA SER A 434 28.07 1.10 8.12
C SER A 434 26.68 1.16 7.48
N SER A 435 25.62 1.03 8.28
CA SER A 435 24.23 1.12 7.84
C SER A 435 23.83 2.54 7.42
N ARG A 436 24.32 3.58 8.12
CA ARG A 436 24.12 4.98 7.69
C ARG A 436 24.79 5.28 6.34
N LEU A 437 25.98 4.74 6.08
CA LEU A 437 26.66 4.86 4.78
C LEU A 437 25.91 4.10 3.68
N ALA A 438 25.43 2.89 3.98
CA ALA A 438 24.60 2.12 3.06
C ALA A 438 23.31 2.87 2.72
N ALA A 439 22.61 3.42 3.71
CA ALA A 439 21.41 4.23 3.54
C ALA A 439 21.69 5.50 2.72
N ALA A 440 22.81 6.19 2.98
CA ALA A 440 23.21 7.36 2.21
C ALA A 440 23.41 7.04 0.72
N LYS A 441 23.91 5.83 0.40
CA LYS A 441 24.05 5.37 -0.99
C LYS A 441 22.70 5.10 -1.65
N THR A 442 21.76 4.47 -0.94
CA THR A 442 20.42 4.18 -1.49
C THR A 442 19.54 5.43 -1.63
N HIS A 443 19.81 6.49 -0.88
CA HIS A 443 19.10 7.77 -0.98
C HIS A 443 19.70 8.76 -1.99
N LEU A 444 20.67 8.33 -2.80
CA LEU A 444 21.17 9.16 -3.89
C LEU A 444 20.05 9.45 -4.89
N PRO A 445 19.90 10.70 -5.35
CA PRO A 445 18.87 11.06 -6.31
C PRO A 445 19.11 10.38 -7.67
N ASP A 446 18.03 9.85 -8.25
CA ASP A 446 18.00 9.35 -9.64
C ASP A 446 18.31 10.43 -10.70
#